data_AF-A0A4R4LHH2-F1
#
_entry.id   AF-A0A4R4LHH2-F1
#
_cell.length_a   1.000
_cell.length_b   1.000
_cell.length_c   1.000
_cell.angle_alpha   90.00
_cell.angle_beta   90.00
_cell.angle_gamma   90.00
#
_symmetry.space_group_name_H-M   'P 1'
#
loop_
_entity.id
_entity.type
_entity.pdbx_description
1 polymer ?
#
loop_
_entity_poly.entity_id
_entity_poly.type
_entity_poly.pdbx_seq_one_letter_code
_entity_poly.pdbx_strand_id
1 'polypeptide(L)'
;MSSEINVTYRVARDLPAAQQATWRTLLAEFTAEVPDPEKVEVVITDEYEKVAGEYLVQEADRANDSMTAEQYRADRADGARAAAKTCVLPGGRIVVVAGNGLVPYGIRSARHMLLHEAQHVRLHQQGDPAWAVHRRVPFTLPDREITWEYLWLAESAIDEYRCERTVHERGWTDPANTVDPGDVAGVVATFRAARTAWDVTGDLMGAYHAAFASLDRMAKVLGYGAAGIVTGVISAAAWAKAPVAGRILDIVEDLPGTGVVVRSEDLIAAAVEVAKRLRRILQEMGFDCFYTADGGTYFKPL
;
A
#
# COMPACT_ATOMS: atom_id res chain seq x y z
N MET A 1 4.15 -31.75 11.57
CA MET A 1 3.03 -31.64 10.62
C MET A 1 3.47 -30.67 9.54
N SER A 2 3.29 -30.99 8.26
CA SER A 2 3.66 -30.09 7.16
C SER A 2 2.77 -28.85 7.25
N SER A 3 3.35 -27.68 7.48
CA SER A 3 2.67 -26.39 7.56
C SER A 3 2.40 -25.90 6.12
N GLU A 4 1.43 -26.52 5.46
CA GLU A 4 1.08 -26.19 4.08
C GLU A 4 0.16 -24.96 4.05
N ILE A 5 0.46 -24.04 3.14
CA ILE A 5 -0.41 -22.89 2.86
C ILE A 5 -1.64 -23.34 2.06
N ASN A 6 -2.80 -22.76 2.35
CA ASN A 6 -4.00 -23.02 1.56
C ASN A 6 -3.94 -22.25 0.25
N VAL A 7 -4.08 -22.92 -0.89
CA VAL A 7 -4.04 -22.29 -2.21
C VAL A 7 -5.32 -22.57 -2.97
N THR A 8 -6.00 -21.51 -3.38
CA THR A 8 -7.24 -21.58 -4.16
C THR A 8 -6.99 -21.01 -5.57
N TYR A 9 -7.24 -21.81 -6.60
CA TYR A 9 -7.21 -21.34 -7.99
C TYR A 9 -8.62 -20.97 -8.43
N ARG A 10 -8.85 -19.68 -8.72
CA ARG A 10 -10.07 -19.13 -9.32
C ARG A 10 -9.77 -18.63 -10.73
N VAL A 11 -9.49 -19.54 -11.64
CA VAL A 11 -9.14 -19.25 -13.03
C VAL A 11 -10.16 -19.85 -13.98
N ALA A 12 -10.52 -19.16 -15.05
CA ALA A 12 -11.51 -19.63 -16.01
C ALA A 12 -11.02 -20.80 -16.87
N ARG A 13 -9.69 -21.01 -16.93
CA ARG A 13 -9.03 -22.08 -17.69
C ARG A 13 -7.86 -22.65 -16.90
N ASP A 14 -7.60 -23.94 -17.10
CA ASP A 14 -6.43 -24.59 -16.52
C ASP A 14 -5.15 -23.86 -16.93
N LEU A 15 -4.29 -23.65 -15.94
CA LEU A 15 -2.99 -23.02 -16.16
C LEU A 15 -2.06 -23.98 -16.92
N PRO A 16 -1.25 -23.49 -17.87
CA PRO A 16 -0.20 -24.30 -18.48
C PRO A 16 0.73 -24.92 -17.44
N ALA A 17 1.22 -26.14 -17.67
CA ALA A 17 2.07 -26.86 -16.71
C ALA A 17 3.32 -26.07 -16.28
N ALA A 18 3.91 -25.29 -17.20
CA ALA A 18 5.03 -24.41 -16.88
C ALA A 18 4.63 -23.29 -15.90
N GLN A 19 3.45 -22.69 -16.08
CA GLN A 19 2.93 -21.67 -15.18
C GLN A 19 2.57 -22.26 -13.81
N GLN A 20 2.01 -23.47 -13.77
CA GLN A 20 1.78 -24.19 -12.51
C GLN A 20 3.07 -24.53 -11.78
N ALA A 21 4.14 -24.90 -12.49
CA ALA A 21 5.45 -25.14 -11.90
C ALA A 21 6.03 -23.84 -11.30
N THR A 22 5.93 -22.72 -12.01
CA THR A 22 6.36 -21.41 -11.49
C THR A 22 5.56 -21.02 -10.24
N TRP A 23 4.22 -21.15 -10.27
CA TRP A 23 3.39 -20.89 -9.09
C TRP A 23 3.79 -21.75 -7.89
N ARG A 24 4.08 -23.04 -8.10
CA ARG A 24 4.56 -23.91 -7.01
C ARG A 24 5.87 -23.42 -6.39
N THR A 25 6.83 -22.99 -7.21
CA THR A 25 8.09 -22.40 -6.70
C THR A 25 7.82 -21.13 -5.91
N LEU A 26 7.04 -20.21 -6.48
CA LEU A 26 6.70 -18.93 -5.85
C LEU A 26 5.95 -19.11 -4.52
N LEU A 27 4.99 -20.05 -4.47
CA LEU A 27 4.23 -20.36 -3.27
C LEU A 27 5.08 -21.04 -2.19
N ALA A 28 6.06 -21.88 -2.58
CA ALA A 28 6.99 -22.46 -1.64
C ALA A 28 7.86 -21.40 -0.96
N GLU A 29 8.33 -20.41 -1.72
CA GLU A 29 9.08 -19.27 -1.17
C GLU A 29 8.19 -18.38 -0.29
N PHE A 30 6.96 -18.08 -0.73
CA PHE A 30 5.98 -17.35 0.07
C PHE A 30 5.72 -18.04 1.41
N THR A 31 5.48 -19.36 1.38
CA THR A 31 5.19 -20.18 2.57
C THR A 31 6.35 -20.15 3.56
N ALA A 32 7.59 -20.13 3.08
CA ALA A 32 8.77 -20.08 3.94
C ALA A 32 8.91 -18.76 4.72
N GLU A 33 8.30 -17.68 4.25
CA GLU A 33 8.38 -16.36 4.88
C GLU A 33 7.20 -16.03 5.81
N VAL A 34 6.15 -16.84 5.79
CA VAL A 34 4.95 -16.67 6.61
C VAL A 34 5.07 -17.49 7.91
N PRO A 35 4.92 -16.86 9.10
CA PRO A 35 5.02 -17.56 10.39
C PRO A 35 4.05 -18.75 10.57
N ASP A 36 2.76 -18.53 10.31
CA ASP A 36 1.68 -19.53 10.44
C ASP A 36 0.97 -19.73 9.09
N PRO A 37 1.59 -20.42 8.12
CA PRO A 37 1.07 -20.50 6.75
C PRO A 37 -0.29 -21.19 6.65
N GLU A 38 -0.64 -22.08 7.58
CA GLU A 38 -1.94 -22.75 7.62
C GLU A 38 -3.11 -21.80 7.90
N LYS A 39 -2.83 -20.60 8.42
CA LYS A 39 -3.83 -19.55 8.69
C LYS A 39 -4.01 -18.58 7.51
N VAL A 40 -3.34 -18.85 6.39
CA VAL A 40 -3.31 -17.98 5.21
C VAL A 40 -3.89 -18.72 4.01
N GLU A 41 -4.72 -18.03 3.25
CA GLU A 41 -5.19 -18.47 1.94
C GLU A 41 -4.55 -17.61 0.86
N VAL A 42 -3.95 -18.23 -0.16
CA VAL A 42 -3.52 -17.54 -1.39
C VAL A 42 -4.50 -17.87 -2.50
N VAL A 43 -5.18 -16.84 -3.03
CA VAL A 43 -6.14 -16.96 -4.13
C VAL A 43 -5.49 -16.49 -5.42
N ILE A 44 -5.24 -17.42 -6.34
CA ILE A 44 -4.71 -17.12 -7.68
C ILE A 44 -5.87 -16.98 -8.66
N THR A 45 -6.00 -15.83 -9.33
CA THR A 45 -7.20 -15.50 -10.11
C THR A 45 -6.91 -14.76 -11.41
N ASP A 46 -7.69 -15.00 -12.47
CA ASP A 46 -7.70 -14.18 -13.69
C ASP A 46 -8.65 -12.97 -13.60
N GLU A 47 -9.54 -12.95 -12.61
CA GLU A 47 -10.44 -11.83 -12.28
C GLU A 47 -9.93 -11.04 -11.06
N TYR A 48 -8.65 -10.60 -11.08
CA TYR A 48 -7.99 -9.98 -9.92
C TYR A 48 -8.80 -8.89 -9.23
N GLU A 49 -9.25 -7.87 -9.98
CA GLU A 49 -9.97 -6.74 -9.39
C GLU A 49 -11.27 -7.15 -8.70
N LYS A 50 -12.02 -8.04 -9.33
CA LYS A 50 -13.29 -8.53 -8.78
C LYS A 50 -13.04 -9.31 -7.48
N VAL A 51 -12.12 -10.27 -7.50
CA VAL A 51 -11.84 -11.12 -6.32
C VAL A 51 -11.19 -10.32 -5.19
N ALA A 52 -10.25 -9.43 -5.50
CA ALA A 52 -9.67 -8.52 -4.51
C ALA A 52 -10.74 -7.60 -3.90
N GLY A 53 -11.66 -7.08 -4.72
CA GLY A 53 -12.80 -6.30 -4.25
C GLY A 53 -13.74 -7.08 -3.32
N GLU A 54 -14.04 -8.35 -3.65
CA GLU A 54 -14.85 -9.25 -2.82
C GLU A 54 -14.27 -9.42 -1.41
N TYR A 55 -12.95 -9.61 -1.30
CA TYR A 55 -12.29 -9.77 0.01
C TYR A 55 -12.07 -8.44 0.72
N LEU A 56 -11.74 -7.36 0.00
CA LEU A 56 -11.50 -6.04 0.59
C LEU A 56 -12.70 -5.51 1.36
N VAL A 57 -13.93 -5.67 0.84
CA VAL A 57 -15.14 -5.20 1.53
C VAL A 57 -15.47 -5.97 2.81
N GLN A 58 -14.83 -7.12 3.00
CA GLN A 58 -14.93 -7.96 4.20
C GLN A 58 -13.82 -7.67 5.22
N GLU A 59 -12.85 -6.80 4.93
CA GLU A 59 -11.76 -6.50 5.86
C GLU A 59 -12.28 -5.94 7.19
N ALA A 60 -11.64 -6.35 8.29
CA ALA A 60 -12.03 -5.91 9.64
C ALA A 60 -11.79 -4.41 9.83
N ASP A 61 -10.65 -3.91 9.34
CA ASP A 61 -10.24 -2.52 9.42
C ASP A 61 -10.31 -1.89 8.02
N ARG A 62 -11.52 -1.65 7.49
CA ARG A 62 -11.69 -1.05 6.15
C ARG A 62 -11.79 0.48 6.18
N ALA A 63 -11.12 1.16 5.26
CA ALA A 63 -11.12 2.62 5.18
C ALA A 63 -12.53 3.22 5.05
N ASN A 64 -13.40 2.55 4.28
CA ASN A 64 -14.76 2.99 4.00
C ASN A 64 -15.77 1.83 4.15
N ASP A 65 -16.68 1.96 5.13
CA ASP A 65 -17.69 0.96 5.42
C ASP A 65 -18.79 0.84 4.36
N SER A 66 -18.97 1.85 3.51
CA SER A 66 -19.95 1.85 2.43
C SER A 66 -19.39 1.34 1.10
N MET A 67 -18.12 0.95 1.06
CA MET A 67 -17.49 0.45 -0.17
C MET A 67 -18.11 -0.88 -0.59
N THR A 68 -18.40 -0.99 -1.88
CA THR A 68 -18.83 -2.21 -2.56
C THR A 68 -17.67 -2.84 -3.32
N ALA A 69 -17.74 -4.16 -3.57
CA ALA A 69 -16.67 -4.89 -4.25
C ALA A 69 -16.37 -4.31 -5.66
N GLU A 70 -17.42 -3.87 -6.34
CA GLU A 70 -17.40 -3.27 -7.68
C GLU A 70 -16.72 -1.90 -7.72
N GLN A 71 -16.46 -1.27 -6.58
CA GLN A 71 -15.73 0.01 -6.50
C GLN A 71 -14.22 -0.20 -6.37
N TYR A 72 -13.74 -1.42 -6.12
CA TYR A 72 -12.30 -1.67 -6.10
C TYR A 72 -11.71 -1.56 -7.51
N ARG A 73 -10.59 -0.84 -7.62
CA ARG A 73 -9.78 -0.75 -8.83
C ARG A 73 -8.34 -1.08 -8.47
N ALA A 74 -7.73 -1.96 -9.27
CA ALA A 74 -6.30 -2.26 -9.18
C ALA A 74 -5.47 -1.15 -9.83
N ASP A 75 -6.04 -0.51 -10.85
CA ASP A 75 -5.45 0.63 -11.53
C ASP A 75 -5.32 1.81 -10.56
N ARG A 76 -4.11 2.36 -10.52
CA ARG A 76 -3.76 3.57 -9.77
C ARG A 76 -3.94 4.78 -10.68
N ALA A 77 -4.05 5.97 -10.09
CA ALA A 77 -4.31 7.20 -10.83
C ALA A 77 -3.28 7.50 -11.93
N ASP A 78 -2.03 7.04 -11.75
CA ASP A 78 -0.91 7.19 -12.67
C ASP A 78 -0.80 6.05 -13.71
N GLY A 79 -1.73 5.09 -13.69
CA GLY A 79 -1.75 3.93 -14.58
C GLY A 79 -0.94 2.72 -14.08
N ALA A 80 -0.28 2.82 -12.93
CA ALA A 80 0.31 1.66 -12.27
C ALA A 80 -0.80 0.68 -11.84
N ARG A 81 -0.51 -0.62 -11.75
CA ARG A 81 -1.53 -1.63 -11.40
C ARG A 81 -1.05 -2.52 -10.27
N ALA A 82 -1.87 -2.65 -9.22
CA ALA A 82 -1.66 -3.68 -8.21
C ALA A 82 -1.91 -5.06 -8.83
N ALA A 83 -1.03 -6.02 -8.55
CA ALA A 83 -1.16 -7.37 -9.07
C ALA A 83 -1.24 -8.43 -7.97
N ALA A 84 -1.04 -8.04 -6.71
CA ALA A 84 -1.38 -8.80 -5.53
C ALA A 84 -1.89 -7.85 -4.43
N LYS A 85 -2.62 -8.42 -3.46
CA LYS A 85 -3.10 -7.70 -2.28
C LYS A 85 -3.37 -8.67 -1.13
N THR A 86 -2.86 -8.32 0.04
CA THR A 86 -3.23 -8.91 1.33
C THR A 86 -4.52 -8.27 1.86
N CYS A 87 -5.43 -9.13 2.34
CA CYS A 87 -6.70 -8.77 2.96
C CYS A 87 -6.81 -9.45 4.33
N VAL A 88 -6.99 -8.66 5.40
CA VAL A 88 -7.18 -9.19 6.76
C VAL A 88 -8.65 -9.20 7.12
N LEU A 89 -9.18 -10.39 7.30
CA LEU A 89 -10.59 -10.66 7.50
C LEU A 89 -10.88 -10.87 9.00
N PRO A 90 -12.15 -10.74 9.42
CA PRO A 90 -12.57 -10.98 10.80
C PRO A 90 -12.08 -12.34 11.33
N GLY A 91 -11.75 -12.38 12.62
CA GLY A 91 -11.23 -13.59 13.28
C GLY A 91 -9.77 -13.91 12.97
N GLY A 92 -9.00 -12.96 12.39
CA GLY A 92 -7.57 -13.12 12.12
C GLY A 92 -7.26 -13.99 10.89
N ARG A 93 -8.27 -14.25 10.04
CA ARG A 93 -8.07 -14.93 8.76
C ARG A 93 -7.42 -13.98 7.77
N ILE A 94 -6.37 -14.43 7.09
CA ILE A 94 -5.64 -13.60 6.11
C ILE A 94 -5.76 -14.24 4.73
N VAL A 95 -6.11 -13.43 3.72
CA VAL A 95 -6.20 -13.84 2.32
C VAL A 95 -5.28 -12.98 1.48
N VAL A 96 -4.41 -13.60 0.69
CA VAL A 96 -3.62 -12.92 -0.34
C VAL A 96 -4.22 -13.23 -1.69
N VAL A 97 -4.74 -12.20 -2.37
CA VAL A 97 -5.24 -12.33 -3.74
C VAL A 97 -4.11 -11.99 -4.69
N ALA A 98 -3.80 -12.88 -5.63
CA ALA A 98 -2.75 -12.70 -6.62
C ALA A 98 -3.32 -12.87 -8.03
N GLY A 99 -3.04 -11.90 -8.90
CA GLY A 99 -3.40 -11.99 -10.31
C GLY A 99 -2.59 -13.07 -11.02
N ASN A 100 -3.26 -13.98 -11.71
CA ASN A 100 -2.61 -15.02 -12.50
C ASN A 100 -1.70 -14.45 -13.60
N GLY A 101 -1.98 -13.21 -14.04
CA GLY A 101 -1.14 -12.45 -14.96
C GLY A 101 0.27 -12.16 -14.46
N LEU A 102 0.55 -12.29 -13.16
CA LEU A 102 1.88 -12.08 -12.56
C LEU A 102 2.97 -12.92 -13.19
N VAL A 103 2.75 -14.24 -13.34
CA VAL A 103 3.78 -15.16 -13.84
C VAL A 103 4.22 -14.84 -15.27
N PRO A 104 3.31 -14.55 -16.21
CA PRO A 104 3.68 -14.07 -17.55
C PRO A 104 4.57 -12.81 -17.60
N TYR A 105 4.52 -11.93 -16.59
CA TYR A 105 5.40 -10.75 -16.54
C TYR A 105 6.85 -11.07 -16.18
N GLY A 106 7.12 -12.27 -15.66
CA GLY A 106 8.46 -12.74 -15.34
C GLY A 106 8.59 -13.21 -13.90
N ILE A 107 9.39 -14.26 -13.70
CA ILE A 107 9.53 -14.90 -12.38
C ILE A 107 10.09 -13.97 -11.31
N ARG A 108 11.02 -13.06 -11.67
CA ARG A 108 11.62 -12.12 -10.72
C ARG A 108 10.59 -11.13 -10.17
N SER A 109 9.76 -10.56 -11.04
CA SER A 109 8.71 -9.62 -10.64
C SER A 109 7.61 -10.31 -9.84
N ALA A 110 7.16 -11.49 -10.28
CA ALA A 110 6.18 -12.28 -9.54
C ALA A 110 6.69 -12.68 -8.14
N ARG A 111 7.97 -13.06 -8.04
CA ARG A 111 8.65 -13.36 -6.77
C ARG A 111 8.71 -12.14 -5.86
N HIS A 112 9.15 -11.00 -6.38
CA HIS A 112 9.21 -9.75 -5.64
C HIS A 112 7.84 -9.38 -5.05
N MET A 113 6.80 -9.34 -5.88
CA MET A 113 5.45 -8.96 -5.47
C MET A 113 4.84 -9.93 -4.45
N LEU A 114 5.01 -11.24 -4.63
CA LEU A 114 4.49 -12.19 -3.64
C LEU A 114 5.24 -12.13 -2.31
N LEU A 115 6.57 -11.98 -2.34
CA LEU A 115 7.35 -11.89 -1.11
C LEU A 115 7.10 -10.56 -0.38
N HIS A 116 6.75 -9.50 -1.10
CA HIS A 116 6.21 -8.26 -0.53
C HIS A 116 4.90 -8.54 0.22
N GLU A 117 3.92 -9.21 -0.39
CA GLU A 117 2.67 -9.57 0.29
C GLU A 117 2.89 -10.49 1.50
N ALA A 118 3.86 -11.42 1.43
CA ALA A 118 4.22 -12.24 2.57
C ALA A 118 4.66 -11.40 3.78
N GLN A 119 5.20 -10.20 3.56
CA GLN A 119 5.59 -9.29 4.64
C GLN A 119 4.39 -8.62 5.31
N HIS A 120 3.35 -8.25 4.55
CA HIS A 120 2.09 -7.80 5.16
C HIS A 120 1.48 -8.90 6.02
N VAL A 121 1.42 -10.12 5.50
CA VAL A 121 0.96 -11.30 6.27
C VAL A 121 1.77 -11.46 7.56
N ARG A 122 3.09 -11.37 7.48
CA ARG A 122 3.99 -11.49 8.63
C ARG A 122 3.70 -10.44 9.70
N LEU A 123 3.59 -9.17 9.32
CA LEU A 123 3.25 -8.08 10.25
C LEU A 123 1.96 -8.40 11.02
N HIS A 124 0.92 -8.80 10.29
CA HIS A 124 -0.37 -9.14 10.90
C HIS A 124 -0.31 -10.35 11.83
N GLN A 125 0.37 -11.44 11.44
CA GLN A 125 0.48 -12.63 12.28
C GLN A 125 1.28 -12.39 13.56
N GLN A 126 2.25 -11.47 13.51
CA GLN A 126 3.03 -11.07 14.68
C GLN A 126 2.31 -10.04 15.57
N GLY A 127 1.12 -9.57 15.17
CA GLY A 127 0.37 -8.55 15.89
C GLY A 127 0.95 -7.15 15.75
N ASP A 128 1.77 -6.91 14.72
CA ASP A 128 2.29 -5.58 14.42
C ASP A 128 1.16 -4.70 13.86
N PRO A 129 0.90 -3.52 14.44
CA PRO A 129 -0.26 -2.72 14.09
C PRO A 129 0.01 -1.71 12.96
N ALA A 130 1.14 -1.79 12.23
CA ALA A 130 1.53 -0.81 11.20
C ALA A 130 0.36 -0.36 10.30
N TRP A 131 -0.45 -1.30 9.81
CA TRP A 131 -1.70 -1.01 9.14
C TRP A 131 -2.86 -0.81 10.13
N ALA A 132 -3.56 0.33 10.02
CA ALA A 132 -4.73 0.69 10.82
C ALA A 132 -4.46 0.82 12.33
N VAL A 133 -3.24 1.21 12.75
CA VAL A 133 -2.87 1.30 14.18
C VAL A 133 -3.86 2.18 14.96
N HIS A 134 -4.33 3.29 14.39
CA HIS A 134 -5.29 4.18 15.04
C HIS A 134 -6.64 3.55 15.38
N ARG A 135 -7.00 2.42 14.76
CA ARG A 135 -8.23 1.67 15.07
C ARG A 135 -8.02 0.58 16.12
N ARG A 136 -6.77 0.19 16.36
CA ARG A 136 -6.41 -0.94 17.21
C ARG A 136 -5.99 -0.54 18.62
N VAL A 137 -5.67 0.74 18.82
CA VAL A 137 -5.34 1.29 20.14
C VAL A 137 -6.08 2.61 20.38
N PRO A 138 -6.28 3.02 21.64
CA PRO A 138 -6.87 4.33 21.94
C PRO A 138 -6.04 5.45 21.31
N PHE A 139 -6.69 6.25 20.46
CA PHE A 139 -6.05 7.36 19.77
C PHE A 139 -7.01 8.54 19.67
N THR A 140 -6.48 9.75 19.85
CA THR A 140 -7.21 11.01 19.62
C THR A 140 -6.51 11.76 18.52
N LEU A 141 -7.26 12.05 17.46
CA LEU A 141 -6.72 12.76 16.30
C LEU A 141 -6.30 14.19 16.72
N PRO A 142 -5.10 14.66 16.33
CA PRO A 142 -4.70 16.03 16.57
C PRO A 142 -5.62 17.02 15.84
N ASP A 143 -6.50 17.67 16.59
CA ASP A 143 -7.49 18.61 16.07
C ASP A 143 -6.84 19.66 15.17
N ARG A 144 -7.43 19.88 13.98
CA ARG A 144 -7.06 20.93 13.00
C ARG A 144 -5.69 20.79 12.33
N GLU A 145 -4.86 19.83 12.75
CA GLU A 145 -3.56 19.56 12.09
C GLU A 145 -3.71 18.60 10.91
N ILE A 146 -4.52 17.55 11.06
CA ILE A 146 -4.74 16.50 10.05
C ILE A 146 -6.19 15.99 10.10
N THR A 147 -6.59 15.23 9.08
CA THR A 147 -7.84 14.47 9.01
C THR A 147 -7.53 12.97 9.06
N TRP A 148 -8.54 12.13 9.31
CA TRP A 148 -8.38 10.68 9.35
C TRP A 148 -7.82 10.11 8.04
N GLU A 149 -8.17 10.71 6.91
CA GLU A 149 -7.67 10.30 5.60
C GLU A 149 -6.15 10.41 5.52
N TYR A 150 -5.54 11.50 6.00
CA TYR A 150 -4.07 11.61 6.02
C TYR A 150 -3.42 10.57 6.92
N LEU A 151 -4.04 10.25 8.06
CA LEU A 151 -3.53 9.24 8.97
C LEU A 151 -3.58 7.84 8.31
N TRP A 152 -4.68 7.53 7.64
CA TRP A 152 -4.83 6.28 6.87
C TRP A 152 -3.75 6.13 5.80
N LEU A 153 -3.49 7.18 5.02
CA LEU A 153 -2.45 7.17 3.99
C LEU A 153 -1.04 7.13 4.58
N ALA A 154 -0.83 7.71 5.75
CA ALA A 154 0.45 7.65 6.45
C ALA A 154 0.77 6.23 6.95
N GLU A 155 -0.22 5.55 7.54
CA GLU A 155 -0.10 4.15 7.96
C GLU A 155 0.16 3.23 6.76
N SER A 156 -0.52 3.48 5.63
CA SER A 156 -0.23 2.84 4.34
C SER A 156 1.24 3.00 3.95
N ALA A 157 1.78 4.23 3.97
CA ALA A 157 3.17 4.47 3.60
C ALA A 157 4.18 3.76 4.53
N ILE A 158 3.89 3.70 5.84
CA ILE A 158 4.76 3.03 6.82
C ILE A 158 4.72 1.52 6.62
N ASP A 159 3.54 0.94 6.43
CA ASP A 159 3.36 -0.49 6.17
C ASP A 159 4.13 -0.93 4.91
N GLU A 160 3.91 -0.20 3.80
CA GLU A 160 4.57 -0.42 2.51
C GLU A 160 6.09 -0.22 2.60
N TYR A 161 6.56 0.80 3.34
CA TYR A 161 7.98 1.02 3.60
C TYR A 161 8.61 -0.19 4.31
N ARG A 162 7.98 -0.71 5.36
CA ARG A 162 8.55 -1.80 6.17
C ARG A 162 8.57 -3.13 5.39
N CYS A 163 7.52 -3.41 4.63
CA CYS A 163 7.46 -4.55 3.72
C CYS A 163 8.59 -4.47 2.68
N GLU A 164 8.70 -3.33 1.99
CA GLU A 164 9.66 -3.15 0.91
C GLU A 164 11.12 -3.11 1.40
N ARG A 165 11.36 -2.50 2.58
CA ARG A 165 12.67 -2.53 3.25
C ARG A 165 13.12 -3.97 3.45
N THR A 166 12.23 -4.84 3.91
CA THR A 166 12.54 -6.26 4.14
C THR A 166 12.84 -6.98 2.83
N VAL A 167 12.04 -6.76 1.79
CA VAL A 167 12.27 -7.32 0.44
C VAL A 167 13.67 -6.94 -0.06
N HIS A 168 14.08 -5.68 0.11
CA HIS A 168 15.39 -5.19 -0.28
C HIS A 168 16.54 -5.76 0.56
N GLU A 169 16.43 -5.74 1.90
CA GLU A 169 17.43 -6.29 2.82
C GLU A 169 17.68 -7.79 2.58
N ARG A 170 16.65 -8.51 2.12
CA ARG A 170 16.72 -9.94 1.79
C ARG A 170 17.23 -10.23 0.38
N GLY A 171 17.50 -9.20 -0.42
CA GLY A 171 17.99 -9.34 -1.80
C GLY A 171 16.93 -9.87 -2.78
N TRP A 172 15.65 -9.70 -2.48
CA TRP A 172 14.54 -10.12 -3.35
C TRP A 172 14.11 -9.03 -4.34
N THR A 173 14.88 -7.95 -4.41
CA THR A 173 14.66 -6.82 -5.31
C THR A 173 14.64 -7.25 -6.77
N ASP A 174 13.59 -6.82 -7.45
CA ASP A 174 13.56 -6.77 -8.89
C ASP A 174 13.59 -5.29 -9.32
N PRO A 175 14.63 -4.83 -10.06
CA PRO A 175 14.72 -3.44 -10.49
C PRO A 175 13.52 -2.94 -11.30
N ALA A 176 12.75 -3.84 -11.92
CA ALA A 176 11.51 -3.48 -12.61
C ALA A 176 10.37 -3.08 -11.66
N ASN A 177 10.50 -3.36 -10.35
CA ASN A 177 9.50 -3.06 -9.32
C ASN A 177 9.97 -1.99 -8.33
N THR A 178 11.18 -1.45 -8.51
CA THR A 178 11.65 -0.32 -7.70
C THR A 178 11.07 0.98 -8.22
N VAL A 179 10.63 1.85 -7.32
CA VAL A 179 10.16 3.19 -7.69
C VAL A 179 11.29 4.09 -8.18
N ASP A 180 10.97 5.04 -9.05
CA ASP A 180 11.91 6.01 -9.58
C ASP A 180 11.35 7.46 -9.57
N PRO A 181 12.18 8.48 -9.87
CA PRO A 181 11.70 9.87 -9.91
C PRO A 181 10.61 10.14 -10.96
N GLY A 182 10.52 9.32 -12.01
CA GLY A 182 9.47 9.34 -13.02
C GLY A 182 8.12 8.93 -12.45
N ASP A 183 8.06 7.97 -11.53
CA ASP A 183 6.82 7.62 -10.80
C ASP A 183 6.28 8.85 -10.06
N VAL A 184 7.13 9.56 -9.33
CA VAL A 184 6.74 10.79 -8.61
C VAL A 184 6.18 11.83 -9.59
N ALA A 185 6.82 12.02 -10.75
CA ALA A 185 6.35 12.93 -11.78
C ALA A 185 4.99 12.50 -12.35
N GLY A 186 4.77 11.20 -12.55
CA GLY A 186 3.50 10.62 -12.96
C GLY A 186 2.39 10.94 -11.98
N VAL A 187 2.62 10.74 -10.68
CA VAL A 187 1.63 11.07 -9.64
C VAL A 187 1.37 12.57 -9.57
N VAL A 188 2.38 13.43 -9.69
CA VAL A 188 2.17 14.89 -9.75
C VAL A 188 1.29 15.28 -10.95
N ALA A 189 1.40 14.59 -12.08
CA ALA A 189 0.52 14.84 -13.23
C ALA A 189 -0.95 14.53 -12.91
N THR A 190 -1.23 13.51 -12.09
CA THR A 190 -2.61 13.17 -11.66
C THR A 190 -3.23 14.25 -10.78
N PHE A 191 -2.46 14.86 -9.87
CA PHE A 191 -2.89 16.04 -9.12
C PHE A 191 -3.23 17.22 -10.02
N ARG A 192 -2.38 17.49 -11.02
CA ARG A 192 -2.64 18.56 -12.00
C ARG A 192 -3.93 18.31 -12.78
N ALA A 193 -4.16 17.07 -13.20
CA ALA A 193 -5.39 16.68 -13.88
C ALA A 193 -6.62 16.89 -12.99
N ALA A 194 -6.55 16.51 -11.71
CA ALA A 194 -7.62 16.76 -10.74
C ALA A 194 -7.92 18.26 -10.59
N ARG A 195 -6.88 19.10 -10.51
CA ARG A 195 -7.02 20.56 -10.42
C ARG A 195 -7.63 21.16 -11.68
N THR A 196 -7.16 20.77 -12.85
CA THR A 196 -7.74 21.21 -14.13
C THR A 196 -9.20 20.79 -14.25
N ALA A 197 -9.55 19.57 -13.86
CA ALA A 197 -10.95 19.11 -13.89
C ALA A 197 -11.84 19.95 -12.96
N TRP A 198 -11.35 20.27 -11.75
CA TRP A 198 -12.02 21.18 -10.84
C TRP A 198 -12.22 22.57 -11.45
N ASP A 199 -11.16 23.19 -11.97
CA ASP A 199 -11.21 24.55 -12.53
C ASP A 199 -12.23 24.68 -13.68
N VAL A 200 -12.46 23.58 -14.41
CA VAL A 200 -13.43 23.51 -15.52
C VAL A 200 -14.86 23.25 -15.03
N THR A 201 -15.04 22.35 -14.06
CA THR A 201 -16.37 21.80 -13.72
C THR A 201 -16.97 22.37 -12.43
N GLY A 202 -16.15 22.82 -11.49
CA GLY A 202 -16.57 23.15 -10.14
C GLY A 202 -17.08 21.95 -9.33
N ASP A 203 -16.77 20.71 -9.73
CA ASP A 203 -17.15 19.50 -8.97
C ASP A 203 -16.17 19.24 -7.81
N LEU A 204 -16.60 19.64 -6.61
CA LEU A 204 -15.74 19.58 -5.41
C LEU A 204 -15.50 18.15 -4.96
N MET A 205 -16.50 17.28 -5.10
CA MET A 205 -16.39 15.88 -4.68
C MET A 205 -15.56 15.07 -5.66
N GLY A 206 -15.69 15.33 -6.96
CA GLY A 206 -14.81 14.77 -7.99
C GLY A 206 -13.35 15.15 -7.74
N ALA A 207 -13.09 16.44 -7.45
CA ALA A 207 -11.76 16.93 -7.12
C ALA A 207 -11.19 16.29 -5.84
N TYR A 208 -12.00 16.19 -4.79
CA TYR A 208 -11.66 15.52 -3.53
C TYR A 208 -11.22 14.07 -3.77
N HIS A 209 -12.05 13.27 -4.45
CA HIS A 209 -11.73 11.87 -4.71
C HIS A 209 -10.46 11.71 -5.56
N ALA A 210 -10.31 12.52 -6.61
CA ALA A 210 -9.13 12.47 -7.48
C ALA A 210 -7.85 12.88 -6.74
N ALA A 211 -7.90 13.93 -5.92
CA ALA A 211 -6.76 14.40 -5.15
C ALA A 211 -6.33 13.37 -4.08
N PHE A 212 -7.27 12.76 -3.36
CA PHE A 212 -6.95 11.73 -2.38
C PHE A 212 -6.49 10.41 -3.00
N ALA A 213 -7.02 10.02 -4.17
CA ALA A 213 -6.48 8.88 -4.93
C ALA A 213 -5.04 9.13 -5.38
N SER A 214 -4.74 10.36 -5.81
CA SER A 214 -3.38 10.79 -6.16
C SER A 214 -2.45 10.79 -4.93
N LEU A 215 -2.97 11.22 -3.77
CA LEU A 215 -2.22 11.25 -2.52
C LEU A 215 -1.94 9.85 -1.96
N ASP A 216 -2.89 8.91 -2.06
CA ASP A 216 -2.66 7.50 -1.70
C ASP A 216 -1.52 6.90 -2.54
N ARG A 217 -1.55 7.14 -3.85
CA ARG A 217 -0.46 6.70 -4.73
C ARG A 217 0.86 7.37 -4.37
N MET A 218 0.86 8.67 -4.10
CA MET A 218 2.06 9.38 -3.64
C MET A 218 2.62 8.76 -2.35
N ALA A 219 1.77 8.50 -1.36
CA ALA A 219 2.18 7.91 -0.08
C ALA A 219 2.92 6.57 -0.26
N LYS A 220 2.42 5.70 -1.14
CA LYS A 220 3.08 4.43 -1.50
C LYS A 220 4.43 4.64 -2.20
N VAL A 221 4.50 5.54 -3.17
CA VAL A 221 5.77 5.87 -3.86
C VAL A 221 6.81 6.40 -2.87
N LEU A 222 6.39 7.22 -1.90
CA LEU A 222 7.27 7.72 -0.84
C LEU A 222 7.75 6.58 0.07
N GLY A 223 6.86 5.67 0.47
CA GLY A 223 7.21 4.50 1.29
C GLY A 223 8.23 3.59 0.61
N TYR A 224 7.94 3.14 -0.62
CA TYR A 224 8.87 2.33 -1.42
C TYR A 224 10.20 3.03 -1.68
N GLY A 225 10.15 4.32 -1.97
CA GLY A 225 11.33 5.13 -2.23
C GLY A 225 12.25 5.22 -1.04
N ALA A 226 11.68 5.51 0.14
CA ALA A 226 12.43 5.55 1.39
C ALA A 226 13.07 4.19 1.70
N ALA A 227 12.34 3.09 1.49
CA ALA A 227 12.88 1.74 1.66
C ALA A 227 14.08 1.48 0.74
N GLY A 228 13.96 1.82 -0.54
CA GLY A 228 15.03 1.67 -1.52
C GLY A 228 16.27 2.50 -1.21
N ILE A 229 16.11 3.72 -0.67
CA ILE A 229 17.25 4.57 -0.27
C ILE A 229 17.96 3.99 0.95
N VAL A 230 17.22 3.67 2.00
CA VAL A 230 17.77 3.16 3.27
C VAL A 230 18.57 1.87 3.05
N THR A 231 18.12 1.04 2.11
CA THR A 231 18.76 -0.23 1.77
C THR A 231 19.81 -0.12 0.66
N GLY A 232 20.02 1.07 0.09
CA GLY A 232 21.01 1.32 -0.95
C GLY A 232 20.63 0.78 -2.35
N VAL A 233 19.42 0.27 -2.53
CA VAL A 233 18.87 -0.15 -3.83
C VAL A 233 18.67 1.05 -4.74
N ILE A 234 18.20 2.17 -4.19
CA ILE A 234 18.01 3.44 -4.89
C ILE A 234 19.08 4.41 -4.41
N SER A 235 19.87 4.96 -5.34
CA SER A 235 20.85 5.99 -4.98
C SER A 235 20.16 7.28 -4.52
N ALA A 236 20.67 7.91 -3.46
CA ALA A 236 20.17 9.21 -3.01
C ALA A 236 20.20 10.28 -4.12
N ALA A 237 21.18 10.22 -5.03
CA ALA A 237 21.28 11.13 -6.17
C ALA A 237 20.16 10.95 -7.20
N ALA A 238 19.67 9.72 -7.40
CA ALA A 238 18.49 9.49 -8.23
C ALA A 238 17.26 10.12 -7.56
N TRP A 239 17.09 9.90 -6.26
CA TRP A 239 15.95 10.39 -5.51
C TRP A 239 15.90 11.92 -5.36
N ALA A 240 17.05 12.57 -5.28
CA ALA A 240 17.17 14.04 -5.23
C ALA A 240 16.56 14.77 -6.45
N LYS A 241 16.34 14.05 -7.57
CA LYS A 241 15.65 14.59 -8.75
C LYS A 241 14.15 14.83 -8.53
N ALA A 242 13.58 14.26 -7.47
CA ALA A 242 12.20 14.44 -7.06
C ALA A 242 12.14 14.92 -5.59
N PRO A 243 12.16 16.23 -5.30
CA PRO A 243 12.29 16.75 -3.92
C PRO A 243 11.20 16.30 -2.94
N VAL A 244 9.98 16.03 -3.43
CA VAL A 244 8.87 15.47 -2.63
C VAL A 244 9.23 14.10 -2.05
N ALA A 245 10.12 13.39 -2.72
CA ALA A 245 10.39 11.99 -2.50
C ALA A 245 11.17 11.72 -1.20
N GLY A 246 11.92 12.72 -0.70
CA GLY A 246 12.64 12.66 0.58
C GLY A 246 11.84 13.12 1.80
N ARG A 247 10.56 13.50 1.65
CA ARG A 247 9.82 14.24 2.69
C ARG A 247 9.41 13.46 3.93
N ILE A 248 9.43 12.13 3.82
CA ILE A 248 9.09 11.24 4.93
C ILE A 248 10.28 10.41 5.39
N LEU A 249 11.43 10.52 4.69
CA LEU A 249 12.58 9.65 4.89
C LEU A 249 13.12 9.76 6.32
N ASP A 250 13.26 10.98 6.83
CA ASP A 250 13.72 11.29 8.19
C ASP A 250 12.80 10.74 9.29
N ILE A 251 11.55 10.42 8.95
CA ILE A 251 10.57 9.87 9.90
C ILE A 251 10.63 8.34 9.89
N VAL A 252 10.80 7.73 8.71
CA VAL A 252 10.68 6.27 8.54
C VAL A 252 12.03 5.54 8.54
N GLU A 253 13.16 6.22 8.32
CA GLU A 253 14.47 5.58 8.12
C GLU A 253 14.92 4.67 9.27
N ASP A 254 14.53 5.01 10.50
CA ASP A 254 14.85 4.26 11.70
C ASP A 254 13.84 3.14 12.00
N LEU A 255 12.70 3.09 11.30
CA LEU A 255 11.74 2.02 11.49
C LEU A 255 12.29 0.70 10.91
N PRO A 256 12.31 -0.40 11.68
CA PRO A 256 12.84 -1.66 11.20
C PRO A 256 11.92 -2.29 10.15
N GLY A 257 12.48 -3.23 9.37
CA GLY A 257 11.67 -4.13 8.53
C GLY A 257 10.71 -5.01 9.34
N THR A 258 10.02 -5.91 8.67
CA THR A 258 8.94 -6.75 9.21
C THR A 258 9.41 -7.89 10.10
N GLY A 259 10.73 -8.04 10.28
CA GLY A 259 11.32 -8.99 11.23
C GLY A 259 11.21 -8.55 12.69
N VAL A 260 10.87 -7.29 12.96
CA VAL A 260 10.81 -6.70 14.29
C VAL A 260 9.45 -6.03 14.49
N VAL A 261 8.73 -6.41 15.55
CA VAL A 261 7.46 -5.76 15.93
C VAL A 261 7.77 -4.39 16.52
N VAL A 262 7.12 -3.35 16.01
CA VAL A 262 7.22 -1.99 16.53
C VAL A 262 6.05 -1.71 17.48
N ARG A 263 6.31 -0.96 18.56
CA ARG A 263 5.27 -0.60 19.52
C ARG A 263 4.24 0.33 18.88
N SER A 264 2.98 0.18 19.24
CA SER A 264 1.87 0.96 18.70
C SER A 264 2.07 2.47 18.88
N GLU A 265 2.64 2.91 20.01
CA GLU A 265 2.84 4.34 20.28
C GLU A 265 3.88 4.95 19.32
N ASP A 266 4.93 4.20 19.02
CA ASP A 266 5.99 4.65 18.11
C ASP A 266 5.47 4.71 16.66
N LEU A 267 4.65 3.73 16.26
CA LEU A 267 3.99 3.72 14.94
C LEU A 267 2.99 4.87 14.79
N ILE A 268 2.19 5.16 15.82
CA ILE A 268 1.26 6.29 15.80
C ILE A 268 2.01 7.62 15.70
N ALA A 269 3.08 7.79 16.48
CA ALA A 269 3.87 9.02 16.43
C ALA A 269 4.46 9.25 15.03
N ALA A 270 5.03 8.20 14.41
CA ALA A 270 5.50 8.25 13.04
C ALA A 270 4.36 8.55 12.04
N ALA A 271 3.22 7.88 12.16
CA ALA A 271 2.07 8.07 11.29
C ALA A 271 1.51 9.49 11.35
N VAL A 272 1.44 10.09 12.54
CA VAL A 272 1.01 11.50 12.71
C VAL A 272 1.97 12.46 12.00
N GLU A 273 3.29 12.26 12.13
CA GLU A 273 4.26 13.12 11.46
C GLU A 273 4.24 12.92 9.93
N VAL A 274 4.13 11.69 9.44
CA VAL A 274 3.95 11.41 8.01
C VAL A 274 2.65 12.05 7.50
N ALA A 275 1.54 11.97 8.23
CA ALA A 275 0.27 12.58 7.86
C ALA A 275 0.38 14.10 7.70
N LYS A 276 1.12 14.78 8.59
CA LYS A 276 1.41 16.23 8.45
C LYS A 276 2.22 16.55 7.20
N ARG A 277 3.12 15.64 6.77
CA ARG A 277 3.87 15.80 5.50
C ARG A 277 2.98 15.57 4.29
N LEU A 278 2.10 14.56 4.33
CA LEU A 278 1.12 14.29 3.27
C LEU A 278 0.15 15.46 3.07
N ARG A 279 -0.34 16.08 4.16
CA ARG A 279 -1.12 17.33 4.06
C ARG A 279 -0.36 18.44 3.36
N ARG A 280 0.91 18.68 3.74
CA ARG A 280 1.75 19.69 3.08
C ARG A 280 1.97 19.40 1.59
N ILE A 281 2.13 18.13 1.22
CA ILE A 281 2.21 17.73 -0.19
C ILE A 281 0.90 18.06 -0.91
N LEU A 282 -0.25 17.73 -0.32
CA LEU A 282 -1.54 18.07 -0.91
C LEU A 282 -1.69 19.59 -1.13
N GLN A 283 -1.27 20.40 -0.15
CA GLN A 283 -1.29 21.87 -0.21
C GLN A 283 -0.45 22.41 -1.37
N GLU A 284 0.75 21.87 -1.56
CA GLU A 284 1.60 22.23 -2.70
C GLU A 284 1.03 21.81 -4.04
N MET A 285 0.20 20.77 -4.07
CA MET A 285 -0.53 20.36 -5.26
C MET A 285 -1.81 21.19 -5.50
N GLY A 286 -2.13 22.13 -4.60
CA GLY A 286 -3.23 23.08 -4.77
C GLY A 286 -4.52 22.70 -4.06
N PHE A 287 -4.47 21.81 -3.07
CA PHE A 287 -5.65 21.39 -2.31
C PHE A 287 -5.36 21.35 -0.81
N ASP A 288 -6.37 21.59 0.03
CA ASP A 288 -6.25 21.39 1.47
C ASP A 288 -7.50 20.65 1.99
N CYS A 289 -7.29 19.80 2.98
CA CYS A 289 -8.36 19.11 3.70
C CYS A 289 -8.12 19.27 5.20
N PHE A 290 -9.10 19.78 5.95
CA PHE A 290 -8.93 20.05 7.39
C PHE A 290 -10.26 20.11 8.13
N TYR A 291 -10.18 19.99 9.47
CA TYR A 291 -11.33 20.17 10.34
C TYR A 291 -11.72 21.63 10.51
N THR A 292 -13.01 21.91 10.40
CA THR A 292 -13.62 23.21 10.70
C THR A 292 -14.14 23.25 12.14
N ALA A 293 -14.36 24.47 12.66
CA ALA A 293 -14.76 24.68 14.06
C ALA A 293 -16.17 24.15 14.40
N ASP A 294 -16.97 23.84 13.39
CA ASP A 294 -18.29 23.19 13.47
C ASP A 294 -18.20 21.65 13.52
N GLY A 295 -16.99 21.08 13.55
CA GLY A 295 -16.76 19.64 13.57
C GLY A 295 -16.82 18.96 12.20
N GLY A 296 -16.98 19.73 11.11
CA GLY A 296 -16.94 19.24 9.75
C GLY A 296 -15.52 18.98 9.21
N THR A 297 -15.42 18.14 8.17
CA THR A 297 -14.22 18.05 7.33
C THR A 297 -14.45 18.90 6.08
N TYR A 298 -13.55 19.82 5.78
CA TYR A 298 -13.68 20.73 4.65
C TYR A 298 -12.53 20.53 3.66
N PHE A 299 -12.88 20.27 2.40
CA PHE A 299 -11.95 20.25 1.29
C PHE A 299 -12.01 21.56 0.52
N LYS A 300 -10.86 22.17 0.26
CA LYS A 300 -10.77 23.40 -0.54
C LYS A 300 -9.62 23.35 -1.56
N PRO A 301 -9.84 23.83 -2.78
CA PRO A 301 -8.76 24.27 -3.67
C PRO A 301 -8.00 25.47 -3.07
N LEU A 302 -6.70 25.59 -3.37
CA LEU A 302 -5.80 26.68 -2.94
C LEU A 302 -5.34 27.57 -4.10
#